data_AF-B8IRC3-F1
#
_entry.id   AF-B8IRC3-F1
#
_cell.length_a   1.000
_cell.length_b   1.000
_cell.length_c   1.000
_cell.angle_alpha   90.00
_cell.angle_beta   90.00
_cell.angle_gamma   90.00
#
_symmetry.space_group_name_H-M   'P 1'
#
loop_
_entity.id
_entity.type
_entity.pdbx_description
1 polymer ?
#
loop_
_entity_poly.entity_id
_entity_poly.type
_entity_poly.pdbx_seq_one_letter_code
_entity_poly.pdbx_strand_id
1 'polypeptide(L)'
;MLDLATERRHLAKAEIDIAAGERRIAQQAELVARLHLGGHNTVQAEALLETLRETLLSWQDHRDLIRYTIARLESETAPGRPR
;
A
#
# COMPACT_ATOMS: atom_id res chain seq x y z
N MET A 1 -7.62 -3.84 -23.16
CA MET A 1 -8.53 -4.81 -22.53
C MET A 1 -7.88 -5.19 -21.21
N LEU A 2 -8.53 -4.98 -20.07
CA LEU A 2 -7.98 -5.38 -18.75
C LEU A 2 -7.89 -6.92 -18.74
N ASP A 3 -6.67 -7.45 -18.72
CA ASP A 3 -6.44 -8.89 -18.65
C ASP A 3 -6.04 -9.31 -17.22
N LEU A 4 -6.50 -10.49 -16.81
CA LEU A 4 -6.30 -11.01 -15.45
C LEU A 4 -4.81 -11.14 -15.07
N ALA A 5 -3.93 -11.41 -16.04
CA ALA A 5 -2.51 -11.55 -15.78
C ALA A 5 -1.84 -10.20 -15.48
N THR A 6 -2.25 -9.14 -16.17
CA THR A 6 -1.81 -7.76 -15.94
C THR A 6 -2.25 -7.28 -14.56
N GLU A 7 -3.52 -7.50 -14.18
CA GLU A 7 -4.00 -7.12 -12.84
C GLU A 7 -3.26 -7.87 -11.72
N ARG A 8 -2.97 -9.16 -11.90
CA ARG A 8 -2.15 -9.91 -10.93
C ARG A 8 -0.72 -9.37 -10.81
N ARG A 9 -0.11 -8.89 -11.91
CA ARG A 9 1.21 -8.23 -11.87
C ARG A 9 1.15 -6.90 -11.14
N HIS A 10 0.10 -6.10 -11.38
CA HIS A 10 -0.12 -4.86 -10.64
C HIS A 10 -0.31 -5.13 -9.14
N LEU A 11 -1.07 -6.17 -8.78
CA LEU A 11 -1.24 -6.57 -7.38
C LEU A 11 0.10 -6.92 -6.73
N ALA A 12 0.90 -7.78 -7.36
CA ALA A 12 2.21 -8.17 -6.84
C ALA A 12 3.14 -6.97 -6.65
N LYS A 13 3.13 -6.02 -7.60
CA LYS A 13 3.88 -4.76 -7.47
C LYS A 13 3.37 -3.92 -6.30
N ALA A 14 2.06 -3.73 -6.18
CA ALA A 14 1.46 -2.95 -5.10
C ALA A 14 1.81 -3.53 -3.72
N GLU A 15 1.81 -4.86 -3.57
CA GLU A 15 2.18 -5.53 -2.33
C GLU A 15 3.66 -5.32 -1.97
N ILE A 16 4.58 -5.35 -2.95
CA ILE A 16 5.99 -5.03 -2.75
C ILE A 16 6.19 -3.57 -2.32
N ASP A 17 5.51 -2.64 -3.00
CA ASP A 17 5.63 -1.21 -2.73
C ASP A 17 5.05 -0.85 -1.35
N ILE A 18 3.91 -1.45 -0.95
CA ILE A 18 3.32 -1.33 0.38
C ILE A 18 4.29 -1.83 1.45
N ALA A 19 4.86 -3.02 1.29
CA ALA A 19 5.83 -3.57 2.25
C ALA A 19 7.08 -2.69 2.37
N ALA A 20 7.53 -2.07 1.28
CA ALA A 20 8.61 -1.10 1.31
C ALA A 20 8.20 0.20 2.03
N GLY A 21 6.98 0.68 1.83
CA GLY A 21 6.40 1.83 2.52
C GLY A 21 6.30 1.62 4.03
N GLU A 22 5.81 0.46 4.47
CA GLU A 22 5.73 0.07 5.88
C GLU A 22 7.12 0.09 6.55
N ARG A 23 8.14 -0.46 5.89
CA ARG A 23 9.53 -0.40 6.39
C ARG A 23 10.04 1.03 6.53
N ARG A 24 9.72 1.92 5.59
CA ARG A 24 10.12 3.34 5.65
C ARG A 24 9.41 4.06 6.80
N ILE A 25 8.12 3.80 7.01
CA ILE A 25 7.37 4.35 8.15
C ILE A 25 7.98 3.90 9.48
N ALA A 26 8.34 2.63 9.61
CA ALA A 26 8.98 2.11 10.83
C ALA A 26 10.33 2.82 11.10
N GLN A 27 11.17 2.97 10.08
CA GLN A 27 12.44 3.69 10.19
C GLN A 27 12.25 5.17 10.55
N GLN A 28 11.27 5.84 9.95
CA GLN A 28 10.97 7.23 10.25
C GLN A 28 10.43 7.41 11.67
N ALA A 29 9.57 6.50 12.14
CA ALA A 29 9.06 6.51 13.50
C ALA A 29 10.20 6.31 14.53
N GLU A 30 11.15 5.42 14.26
CA GLU A 30 12.34 5.26 15.08
C GLU A 30 13.21 6.53 15.09
N LEU A 31 13.39 7.18 13.94
CA LEU A 31 14.12 8.44 13.86
C LEU A 31 13.45 9.53 14.70
N VAL A 32 12.12 9.70 14.58
CA VAL A 32 11.35 10.66 15.39
C VAL A 32 11.55 10.40 16.88
N ALA A 33 11.44 9.14 17.32
CA ALA A 33 11.64 8.78 18.71
C ALA A 33 13.04 9.14 19.22
N ARG A 34 14.09 8.87 18.43
CA ARG A 34 15.48 9.23 18.78
C ARG A 34 15.68 10.74 18.85
N LEU A 35 15.11 11.50 17.92
CA LEU A 35 15.19 12.96 17.92
C LEU A 35 14.49 13.56 19.15
N HIS A 36 13.33 13.00 19.51
CA HIS A 36 12.56 13.42 20.69
C HIS A 36 13.35 13.19 21.98
N LEU A 37 13.96 12.01 22.14
CA LEU A 37 14.81 11.69 23.29
C LEU A 37 16.06 12.59 23.37
N GLY A 38 16.59 13.02 22.23
CA GLY A 38 17.71 13.96 22.15
C GLY A 38 17.34 15.42 22.38
N GLY A 39 16.05 15.75 22.59
CA GLY A 39 15.58 17.13 22.73
C GLY A 39 15.68 17.96 21.44
N HIS A 40 15.77 17.29 20.29
CA HIS A 40 15.79 17.97 18.99
C HIS A 40 14.39 18.40 18.57
N ASN A 41 14.31 19.39 17.67
CA ASN A 41 13.04 19.75 17.03
C ASN A 41 12.57 18.61 16.11
N THR A 42 11.42 18.02 16.40
CA THR A 42 10.84 16.88 15.67
C THR A 42 9.76 17.25 14.66
N VAL A 43 9.33 18.51 14.58
CA VAL A 43 8.14 18.93 13.82
C VAL A 43 8.16 18.45 12.36
N GLN A 44 9.29 18.63 11.66
CA GLN A 44 9.41 18.22 10.25
C GLN A 44 9.47 16.69 10.11
N ALA A 45 10.10 16.00 11.05
CA ALA A 45 10.22 14.55 11.03
C ALA A 45 8.87 13.88 11.29
N GLU A 46 8.04 14.46 12.18
CA GLU A 46 6.66 14.03 12.43
C GLU A 46 5.75 14.32 11.23
N ALA A 47 5.85 15.51 10.63
CA ALA A 47 5.08 15.83 9.42
C ALA A 47 5.38 14.87 8.26
N LEU A 48 6.66 14.50 8.08
CA LEU A 48 7.05 13.48 7.11
C LEU A 48 6.45 12.10 7.46
N LEU A 49 6.46 11.72 8.73
CA LEU A 49 5.88 10.45 9.19
C LEU A 49 4.38 10.37 8.87
N GLU A 50 3.63 11.45 9.11
CA GLU A 50 2.20 11.53 8.77
C GLU A 50 1.99 11.45 7.26
N THR A 51 2.78 12.17 6.47
CA THR A 51 2.68 12.12 4.99
C THR A 51 2.93 10.70 4.45
N LEU A 52 3.90 9.98 5.03
CA LEU A 52 4.18 8.60 4.66
C LEU A 52 3.01 7.66 5.02
N ARG A 53 2.37 7.86 6.18
CA ARG A 53 1.20 7.10 6.62
C ARG A 53 0.00 7.32 5.69
N GLU A 54 -0.31 8.57 5.36
CA GLU A 54 -1.39 8.92 4.43
C GLU A 54 -1.14 8.33 3.03
N THR A 55 0.10 8.42 2.56
CA THR A 55 0.50 7.82 1.26
C THR A 55 0.34 6.30 1.28
N LEU A 56 0.74 5.63 2.37
CA LEU A 56 0.60 4.18 2.50
C LEU A 56 -0.87 3.74 2.49
N LEU A 57 -1.75 4.49 3.17
CA LEU A 57 -3.19 4.23 3.14
C LEU A 57 -3.72 4.30 1.70
N SER A 58 -3.35 5.34 0.94
CA SER A 58 -3.76 5.45 -0.46
C SER A 58 -3.28 4.26 -1.32
N TRP A 59 -2.08 3.75 -1.08
CA TRP A 59 -1.59 2.54 -1.77
C TRP A 59 -2.35 1.28 -1.37
N GLN A 60 -2.72 1.15 -0.10
CA GLN A 60 -3.54 0.04 0.39
C GLN A 60 -4.95 0.06 -0.23
N ASP A 61 -5.58 1.23 -0.30
CA ASP A 61 -6.87 1.42 -0.99
C ASP A 61 -6.77 1.02 -2.47
N HIS A 62 -5.70 1.46 -3.15
CA HIS A 62 -5.45 1.09 -4.54
C HIS A 62 -5.26 -0.42 -4.74
N ARG A 63 -4.50 -1.08 -3.85
CA ARG A 63 -4.33 -2.54 -3.87
C ARG A 63 -5.68 -3.25 -3.73
N ASP A 64 -6.55 -2.75 -2.86
CA ASP A 64 -7.84 -3.39 -2.62
C ASP A 64 -8.80 -3.23 -3.81
N LEU A 65 -8.71 -2.11 -4.55
CA LEU A 65 -9.39 -1.96 -5.85
C LEU A 65 -8.88 -2.95 -6.92
N ILE A 66 -7.57 -3.21 -6.97
CA ILE A 66 -7.00 -4.24 -7.86
C ILE A 66 -7.54 -5.63 -7.48
N ARG A 67 -7.55 -5.97 -6.18
CA ARG A 67 -8.09 -7.25 -5.69
C ARG A 67 -9.56 -7.43 -6.07
N TYR A 68 -10.38 -6.39 -5.89
CA TYR A 68 -11.77 -6.40 -6.32
C TYR A 68 -11.90 -6.67 -7.83
N THR A 69 -11.07 -5.99 -8.64
CA THR A 69 -11.07 -6.15 -10.10
C THR A 69 -10.68 -7.58 -10.52
N ILE A 70 -9.66 -8.16 -9.89
CA ILE A 70 -9.26 -9.56 -10.10
C ILE A 70 -10.41 -10.51 -9.79
N ALA A 71 -11.05 -10.38 -8.62
CA ALA A 71 -12.15 -11.25 -8.21
C ALA A 71 -13.33 -11.19 -9.19
N ARG A 72 -13.64 -10.00 -9.71
CA ARG A 72 -14.65 -9.81 -10.76
C ARG A 72 -14.27 -10.55 -12.05
N LEU A 73 -13.04 -10.35 -12.55
CA LEU A 73 -12.55 -11.00 -13.77
C LEU A 73 -12.51 -12.53 -13.64
N GLU A 74 -12.07 -13.05 -12.49
CA GLU A 74 -12.06 -14.50 -12.21
C GLU A 74 -13.47 -15.08 -12.25
N SER A 75 -14.45 -14.38 -11.68
CA SER A 75 -15.87 -14.78 -11.71
C SER A 75 -16.48 -14.77 -13.12
N GLU A 76 -16.04 -13.86 -13.98
CA GLU A 76 -16.47 -13.76 -15.39
C GLU A 76 -15.83 -14.84 -16.28
N THR A 77 -14.67 -15.35 -15.89
CA THR A 77 -13.91 -16.36 -16.66
C THR A 77 -14.21 -17.81 -16.21
N ALA A 78 -14.93 -17.99 -15.10
CA ALA A 78 -15.30 -19.31 -14.58
C ALA A 78 -16.40 -19.98 -15.46
N PRO A 79 -16.18 -21.20 -15.98
CA PRO A 79 -17.19 -21.89 -16.78
C PRO A 79 -18.32 -22.41 -15.88
N GLY A 80 -19.54 -21.90 -16.06
CA GLY A 80 -20.75 -22.48 -15.48
C GLY A 80 -21.52 -21.62 -14.48
N ARG A 81 -21.94 -20.41 -14.87
CA ARG A 81 -23.02 -19.72 -14.15
C ARG A 81 -24.37 -20.11 -14.76
N PRO A 82 -25.21 -20.95 -14.12
CA PRO A 82 -26.59 -21.09 -14.56
C PRO A 82 -27.32 -19.76 -14.31
N ARG A 83 -28.16 -19.38 -15.27
CA ARG A 83 -29.06 -18.22 -15.20
C ARG A 83 -30.09 -18.38 -14.10
#